data_AF-A0AAI8HN33-F1
#
_entry.id   AF-A0AAI8HN33-F1
#
_cell.length_a   1.000
_cell.length_b   1.000
_cell.length_c   1.000
_cell.angle_alpha   90.00
_cell.angle_beta   90.00
_cell.angle_gamma   90.00
#
_symmetry.space_group_name_H-M   'P 1'
#
loop_
_entity.id
_entity.type
_entity.pdbx_description
1 polymer ?
#
loop_
_entity_poly.entity_id
_entity_poly.type
_entity_poly.pdbx_seq_one_letter_code
_entity_poly.pdbx_strand_id
1 'polypeptide(L)'
;MTETKKSEELTFEEAMKGLEGIVAKLEEGDVPLEQAINYFQEGMALSKMCHEKLQHVEKQMDFILKDNGELAPFSVQEEDEGDK
;
A
#
# COMPACT_ATOMS: atom_id res chain seq x y z
N MET A 1 20.53 -11.64 -27.50
CA MET A 1 19.56 -10.55 -27.66
C MET A 1 18.90 -10.36 -26.31
N THR A 2 18.79 -9.11 -25.89
CA THR A 2 18.72 -8.62 -24.50
C THR A 2 17.50 -9.08 -23.70
N GLU A 3 17.74 -9.75 -22.58
CA GLU A 3 16.80 -9.93 -21.46
C GLU A 3 16.57 -8.56 -20.79
N THR A 4 15.48 -7.90 -21.16
CA THR A 4 14.98 -6.75 -20.41
C THR A 4 14.37 -7.26 -19.12
N LYS A 5 15.18 -7.31 -18.06
CA LYS A 5 14.76 -7.55 -16.68
C LYS A 5 13.84 -6.40 -16.26
N LYS A 6 12.56 -6.50 -16.59
CA LYS A 6 11.51 -5.61 -16.10
C LYS A 6 11.56 -5.72 -14.58
N SER A 7 11.93 -4.63 -13.92
CA SER A 7 11.87 -4.55 -12.46
C SER A 7 10.41 -4.82 -12.09
N GLU A 8 10.12 -6.02 -11.59
CA GLU A 8 8.79 -6.37 -11.12
C GLU A 8 8.56 -5.54 -9.86
N GLU A 9 7.91 -4.39 -10.01
CA GLU A 9 7.32 -3.71 -8.88
C GLU A 9 6.27 -4.66 -8.28
N LEU A 10 6.54 -5.12 -7.06
CA LEU A 10 5.61 -5.94 -6.27
C LEU A 10 4.21 -5.33 -6.32
N THR A 11 3.17 -6.16 -6.47
CA THR A 11 1.79 -5.68 -6.33
C THR A 11 1.49 -5.30 -4.88
N PHE A 12 0.36 -4.61 -4.66
CA PHE A 12 -0.08 -4.32 -3.30
C PHE A 12 -0.35 -5.62 -2.52
N GLU A 13 -1.02 -6.60 -3.13
CA GLU A 13 -1.32 -7.87 -2.45
C GLU A 13 -0.05 -8.65 -2.12
N GLU A 14 0.94 -8.66 -3.02
CA GLU A 14 2.23 -9.32 -2.79
C GLU A 14 3.00 -8.67 -1.65
N ALA A 15 3.06 -7.34 -1.62
CA ALA A 15 3.71 -6.60 -0.54
C ALA A 15 3.02 -6.83 0.81
N MET A 16 1.68 -6.86 0.83
CA MET A 16 0.92 -7.17 2.04
C MET A 16 1.17 -8.59 2.54
N LYS A 17 1.14 -9.58 1.64
CA LYS A 17 1.42 -10.98 2.00
C LYS A 17 2.84 -11.15 2.55
N GLY A 18 3.82 -10.43 1.98
CA GLY A 18 5.18 -10.39 2.51
C GLY A 18 5.24 -9.81 3.92
N LEU A 19 4.53 -8.72 4.16
CA LEU A 19 4.48 -8.06 5.47
C LEU A 19 3.84 -8.96 6.54
N GLU A 20 2.73 -9.62 6.22
CA GLU A 20 2.09 -10.61 7.11
C GLU A 20 3.04 -11.74 7.48
N GLY A 21 3.80 -12.26 6.51
CA GLY A 21 4.80 -13.31 6.76
C GLY A 21 5.96 -12.84 7.66
N ILE A 22 6.38 -11.58 7.53
CA ILE A 22 7.39 -10.97 8.41
C ILE A 22 6.86 -10.82 9.83
N VAL A 23 5.64 -10.31 9.99
CA VAL A 23 4.99 -10.16 11.29
C VAL A 23 4.87 -11.52 11.99
N ALA A 24 4.40 -12.54 11.29
CA ALA A 24 4.29 -13.90 11.84
C ALA A 24 5.63 -14.43 12.37
N LYS A 25 6.73 -14.24 11.61
CA LYS A 25 8.07 -14.65 12.05
C LYS A 25 8.54 -13.88 13.28
N LEU A 26 8.26 -12.58 13.36
CA LEU A 26 8.61 -11.77 14.52
C LEU A 26 7.79 -12.14 15.77
N GLU A 27 6.54 -12.55 15.58
CA GLU A 27 5.65 -13.01 16.66
C GLU A 27 5.99 -14.41 17.19
N GLU A 28 6.61 -15.28 16.38
CA GLU A 28 7.07 -16.61 16.82
C GLU A 28 8.11 -16.54 17.96
N GLY A 29 8.83 -15.43 18.11
CA GLY A 29 9.69 -15.15 19.27
C GLY A 29 11.02 -15.91 19.34
N ASP A 30 11.26 -16.89 18.46
CA ASP A 30 12.52 -17.66 18.36
C ASP A 30 13.46 -17.12 17.26
N VAL A 31 13.33 -15.84 16.91
CA VAL A 31 14.15 -15.19 15.90
C VAL A 31 15.38 -14.55 16.55
N PRO A 32 16.61 -14.89 16.11
CA PRO A 32 17.82 -14.21 16.59
C PRO A 32 17.77 -12.70 16.34
N LEU A 33 18.30 -11.90 17.26
CA LEU A 33 18.24 -10.44 17.20
C LEU A 33 18.68 -9.85 15.85
N GLU A 34 19.77 -10.35 15.26
CA GLU A 34 20.25 -9.90 13.95
C GLU A 34 19.24 -10.16 12.83
N GLN A 35 18.55 -11.30 12.86
CA GLN A 35 17.49 -11.62 11.89
C GLN A 35 16.24 -10.78 12.14
N ALA A 36 15.89 -10.54 13.41
CA ALA A 36 14.76 -9.69 13.76
C ALA A 36 14.93 -8.25 13.23
N ILE A 37 16.17 -7.71 13.29
CA ILE A 37 16.49 -6.41 12.71
C ILE A 37 16.29 -6.42 11.19
N ASN A 38 16.74 -7.48 10.50
CA ASN A 38 16.55 -7.61 9.05
C ASN A 38 15.06 -7.69 8.68
N TYR A 39 14.30 -8.54 9.37
CA TYR A 39 12.85 -8.65 9.17
C TYR A 39 12.13 -7.33 9.45
N PHE A 40 12.53 -6.60 10.48
CA PHE A 40 11.97 -5.29 10.77
C PHE A 40 12.23 -4.30 9.62
N GLN A 41 13.46 -4.23 9.11
CA GLN A 41 13.80 -3.36 7.97
C GLN A 41 13.02 -3.71 6.71
N GLU A 42 12.91 -5.00 6.40
CA GLU A 42 12.14 -5.50 5.26
C GLU A 42 10.64 -5.17 5.44
N GLY A 43 10.10 -5.39 6.63
CA GLY A 43 8.72 -5.04 6.97
C GLY A 43 8.43 -3.55 6.82
N MET A 44 9.34 -2.67 7.27
CA MET A 44 9.19 -1.24 7.05
C MET A 44 9.19 -0.87 5.57
N ALA A 45 10.04 -1.50 4.76
CA ALA A 45 10.10 -1.25 3.32
C ALA A 45 8.79 -1.67 2.63
N LEU A 46 8.27 -2.86 2.95
CA LEU A 46 6.98 -3.34 2.46
C LEU A 46 5.83 -2.43 2.89
N SER A 47 5.78 -2.05 4.17
CA SER A 47 4.77 -1.14 4.71
C SER A 47 4.77 0.21 4.00
N LYS A 48 5.96 0.76 3.74
CA LYS A 48 6.10 2.01 2.98
C LYS A 48 5.57 1.88 1.56
N MET A 49 5.90 0.78 0.87
CA MET A 49 5.40 0.54 -0.48
C MET A 49 3.87 0.40 -0.52
N CYS A 50 3.28 -0.32 0.43
CA CYS A 50 1.82 -0.43 0.56
C CYS A 50 1.18 0.96 0.73
N HIS A 51 1.74 1.78 1.62
CA HIS A 51 1.25 3.14 1.86
C HIS A 51 1.37 4.01 0.60
N GLU A 52 2.52 3.98 -0.09
CA GLU A 52 2.73 4.75 -1.32
C GLU A 52 1.76 4.36 -2.45
N LYS A 53 1.47 3.05 -2.60
CA LYS A 53 0.48 2.58 -3.58
C LYS A 53 -0.93 3.08 -3.24
N LEU A 54 -1.33 3.02 -1.97
CA LEU A 54 -2.62 3.54 -1.53
C LEU A 54 -2.72 5.05 -1.76
N GLN A 55 -1.68 5.80 -1.41
CA GLN A 55 -1.60 7.25 -1.66
C GLN A 55 -1.64 7.58 -3.15
N HIS A 56 -1.05 6.75 -4.00
CA HIS A 56 -1.14 6.92 -5.45
C HIS A 56 -2.59 6.72 -5.93
N VAL A 57 -3.27 5.67 -5.47
CA VAL A 57 -4.66 5.41 -5.84
C VAL A 57 -5.57 6.52 -5.33
N GLU A 58 -5.40 6.97 -4.09
CA GLU A 58 -6.16 8.08 -3.50
C GLU A 58 -6.04 9.36 -4.36
N LYS A 59 -4.82 9.73 -4.76
CA LYS A 59 -4.59 10.89 -5.65
C LYS A 59 -5.16 10.74 -7.04
N GLN A 60 -5.28 9.52 -7.56
CA GLN A 60 -5.95 9.26 -8.84
C GLN A 60 -7.47 9.34 -8.68
N MET A 61 -7.98 8.96 -7.51
CA MET A 61 -9.40 9.06 -7.18
C MET A 61 -9.81 10.50 -6.87
N ASP A 62 -8.89 11.37 -6.44
CA ASP A 62 -9.13 12.80 -6.16
C ASP A 62 -9.83 13.57 -7.28
N PHE A 63 -9.96 13.06 -8.50
CA PHE A 63 -10.69 13.75 -9.56
C PHE A 63 -11.68 12.82 -10.26
N ILE A 64 -12.97 13.18 -10.21
CA ILE A 64 -14.02 12.54 -11.03
C ILE A 64 -14.35 13.46 -12.20
N LEU A 65 -14.47 12.86 -13.40
CA LEU A 65 -15.04 13.52 -14.57
C LEU A 65 -16.56 13.61 -14.37
N LYS A 66 -17.07 14.82 -14.18
CA LYS A 66 -18.51 15.09 -14.11
C LYS A 66 -19.15 14.91 -15.49
N ASP A 67 -20.47 14.68 -15.53
CA ASP A 67 -21.26 14.54 -16.76
C ASP A 67 -21.15 15.76 -17.71
N ASN A 68 -20.75 16.92 -17.19
CA ASN A 68 -20.49 18.14 -17.96
C ASN A 68 -19.09 18.19 -18.59
N GLY A 69 -18.27 17.15 -18.43
CA GLY A 69 -16.89 17.07 -18.93
C GLY A 69 -15.85 17.80 -18.06
N GLU A 70 -16.23 18.29 -16.88
CA GLU A 70 -15.34 18.99 -15.96
C GLU A 70 -14.72 18.01 -14.95
N LEU A 71 -13.40 18.10 -14.75
CA LEU A 71 -12.72 17.38 -13.66
C LEU A 71 -12.98 18.12 -12.35
N ALA A 72 -13.59 17.44 -11.38
CA ALA A 72 -13.84 18.01 -10.06
C ALA A 72 -13.22 17.14 -8.96
N PRO A 73 -12.79 17.74 -7.84
CA PRO A 73 -12.28 17.00 -6.70
C PRO A 73 -13.29 15.93 -6.25
N PHE A 74 -12.84 14.69 -6.09
CA PHE A 74 -13.61 13.63 -5.46
C PHE A 74 -13.65 13.88 -3.96
N SER A 75 -14.60 14.72 -3.56
CA SER A 75 -14.98 14.83 -2.17
C SER A 75 -15.94 13.68 -1.90
N VAL A 76 -15.50 12.67 -1.14
CA VAL A 76 -16.45 11.82 -0.42
C VAL A 76 -17.19 12.79 0.51
N GLN A 77 -18.39 13.20 0.10
CA GLN A 77 -19.32 13.79 1.04
C GLN A 77 -19.58 12.66 2.03
N GLU A 78 -19.05 12.78 3.25
CA GLU A 78 -19.65 12.10 4.38
C GLU A 78 -21.13 12.49 4.28
N GLU A 79 -21.98 11.54 3.88
CA GLU A 79 -23.39 11.68 4.10
C GLU A 79 -23.50 11.85 5.61
N ASP A 80 -23.71 13.10 6.05
CA ASP A 80 -24.34 13.44 7.31
C ASP A 80 -25.66 12.63 7.33
N GLU A 81 -25.57 11.36 7.72
CA GLU A 81 -26.72 10.56 8.14
C GLU A 81 -27.20 11.17 9.45
N GLY A 82 -27.98 12.24 9.29
CA GLY A 82 -29.20 12.60 10.01
C GLY A 82 -29.20 12.52 11.54
N ASP A 83 -29.53 13.63 12.19
CA ASP A 83 -30.93 13.91 12.54
C ASP A 83 -31.08 15.35 13.06
N LYS A 84 -31.88 16.15 12.34
CA LYS A 84 -32.54 17.43 12.72
C LYS A 84 -31.73 18.67 13.15
#